data_AF-A0A1C3JUW1-F1
#
_entry.id   AF-A0A1C3JUW1-F1
#
_cell.length_a   1.000
_cell.length_b   1.000
_cell.length_c   1.000
_cell.angle_alpha   90.00
_cell.angle_beta   90.00
_cell.angle_gamma   90.00
#
_symmetry.space_group_name_H-M   'P 1'
#
loop_
_entity.id
_entity.type
_entity.pdbx_description
1 polymer ?
#
loop_
_entity_poly.entity_id
_entity_poly.type
_entity_poly.pdbx_seq_one_letter_code
_entity_poly.pdbx_strand_id
1 'polypeptide(L)'
;MSNHTHLVLFIDGETAKNWTADEVLQRWHSIHKGTMITQQYMLQGQVPDYLQPLLDATVESYRQRLMDISWFLRELNENIARQANFEDQCTGRFWEGRFKSQAILDEAALMACMVYVDLNPVRSKMTDTPERPDQTSIRKGYTALSKTSNLKYCPHLLATHEKINPKVYPLNWKTT
;
A
#
# COMPACT_ATOMS: atom_id res chain seq x y z
N MET A 1 -3.18 25.06 6.47
CA MET A 1 -4.14 23.96 6.21
C MET A 1 -3.59 22.72 6.90
N SER A 2 -4.40 22.02 7.70
CA SER A 2 -3.97 20.78 8.35
C SER A 2 -4.02 19.63 7.34
N ASN A 3 -3.07 19.60 6.41
CA ASN A 3 -2.94 18.50 5.44
C ASN A 3 -2.43 17.26 6.19
N HIS A 4 -3.30 16.28 6.41
CA HIS A 4 -2.97 15.04 7.07
C HIS A 4 -3.64 13.86 6.35
N THR A 5 -2.91 12.76 6.22
CA THR A 5 -3.38 11.55 5.54
C THR A 5 -3.71 10.49 6.57
N HIS A 6 -4.88 9.86 6.45
CA HIS A 6 -5.28 8.71 7.25
C HIS A 6 -5.25 7.45 6.38
N LEU A 7 -4.59 6.40 6.86
CA LEU A 7 -4.47 5.12 6.15
C LEU A 7 -4.80 3.98 7.11
N VAL A 8 -5.58 3.02 6.62
CA VAL A 8 -5.78 1.71 7.26
C VAL A 8 -4.99 0.70 6.44
N LEU A 9 -4.02 0.05 7.08
CA LEU A 9 -3.11 -0.90 6.43
C LEU A 9 -3.27 -2.28 7.07
N PHE A 10 -3.19 -3.31 6.25
CA PHE A 10 -3.13 -4.70 6.68
C PHE A 10 -1.81 -5.31 6.21
N ILE A 11 -1.03 -5.84 7.15
CA ILE A 11 0.20 -6.56 6.84
C ILE A 11 -0.06 -8.05 7.04
N ASP A 12 -0.11 -8.78 5.93
CA ASP A 12 -0.14 -10.23 5.96
C ASP A 12 1.27 -10.79 6.13
N GLY A 13 1.75 -10.77 7.38
CA GLY A 13 3.09 -11.24 7.70
C GLY A 13 3.28 -12.74 7.56
N GLU A 14 2.20 -13.54 7.67
CA GLU A 14 2.29 -15.00 7.49
C GLU A 14 2.49 -15.36 6.03
N THR A 15 1.70 -14.76 5.13
CA THR A 15 1.90 -14.95 3.69
C THR A 15 3.26 -14.42 3.25
N ALA A 16 3.67 -13.24 3.74
CA ALA A 16 4.95 -12.64 3.37
C ALA A 16 6.17 -13.47 3.80
N LYS A 17 6.09 -14.15 4.96
CA LYS A 17 7.13 -15.09 5.42
C LYS A 17 7.26 -16.32 4.53
N ASN A 18 6.21 -16.69 3.81
CA ASN A 18 6.20 -17.86 2.93
C ASN A 18 6.56 -17.54 1.47
N TRP A 19 6.81 -16.26 1.13
CA TRP A 19 7.22 -15.91 -0.23
C TRP A 19 8.53 -16.57 -0.63
N THR A 20 8.60 -16.97 -1.90
CA THR A 20 9.87 -17.40 -2.50
C THR A 20 10.80 -16.19 -2.73
N ALA A 21 12.08 -16.45 -3.04
CA ALA A 21 13.00 -15.38 -3.42
C ALA A 21 12.49 -14.61 -4.64
N ASP A 22 12.03 -15.31 -5.68
CA ASP A 22 11.43 -14.72 -6.88
C ASP A 22 10.27 -13.79 -6.53
N GLU A 23 9.37 -14.24 -5.66
CA GLU A 23 8.20 -13.48 -5.25
C GLU A 23 8.54 -12.18 -4.53
N VAL A 24 9.55 -12.22 -3.65
CA VAL A 24 10.06 -11.03 -2.96
C VAL A 24 10.69 -10.07 -3.96
N LEU A 25 11.55 -10.59 -4.85
CA LEU A 25 12.25 -9.79 -5.84
C LEU A 25 11.28 -9.14 -6.83
N GLN A 26 10.32 -9.89 -7.37
CA GLN A 26 9.30 -9.33 -8.27
C GLN A 26 8.54 -8.17 -7.63
N ARG A 27 8.10 -8.33 -6.38
CA ARG A 27 7.41 -7.28 -5.63
C ARG A 27 8.31 -6.08 -5.40
N TRP A 28 9.56 -6.30 -4.97
CA TRP A 28 10.53 -5.23 -4.77
C TRP A 28 10.85 -4.48 -6.06
N HIS A 29 11.06 -5.20 -7.16
CA HIS A 29 11.41 -4.65 -8.48
C HIS A 29 10.27 -3.90 -9.16
N SER A 30 9.02 -4.14 -8.76
CA SER A 30 7.87 -3.35 -9.24
C SER A 30 7.88 -1.90 -8.74
N ILE A 31 8.61 -1.61 -7.67
CA ILE A 31 8.70 -0.29 -7.02
C ILE A 31 10.12 0.28 -7.11
N HIS A 32 11.14 -0.58 -7.00
CA HIS A 32 12.54 -0.19 -6.93
C HIS A 32 13.35 -0.83 -8.05
N LYS A 33 14.48 -0.23 -8.44
CA LYS A 33 15.38 -0.86 -9.41
C LYS A 33 16.08 -2.11 -8.88
N GLY A 34 16.23 -2.27 -7.56
CA GLY A 34 17.01 -3.34 -6.93
C GLY A 34 18.53 -3.21 -7.16
N THR A 35 19.31 -4.21 -6.73
CA THR A 35 20.77 -4.27 -6.94
C THR A 35 21.12 -5.02 -8.23
N MET A 36 22.38 -4.88 -8.68
CA MET A 36 22.88 -5.64 -9.84
C MET A 36 22.74 -7.15 -9.66
N ILE A 37 22.95 -7.68 -8.45
CA ILE A 37 22.84 -9.12 -8.17
C ILE A 37 21.39 -9.57 -8.30
N THR A 38 20.44 -8.82 -7.73
CA THR A 38 19.01 -9.17 -7.81
C THR A 38 18.49 -9.06 -9.25
N GLN A 39 18.98 -8.08 -10.02
CA GLN A 39 18.63 -7.96 -11.44
C GLN A 39 19.21 -9.13 -12.27
N GLN A 40 20.47 -9.50 -12.03
CA GLN A 40 21.09 -10.64 -12.70
C GLN A 40 20.32 -11.93 -12.40
N TYR A 41 19.97 -12.16 -11.13
CA TYR A 41 19.16 -13.32 -10.74
C TYR A 41 17.80 -13.32 -11.45
N MET A 42 17.09 -12.19 -11.48
CA MET A 42 15.80 -12.09 -12.17
C MET A 42 15.87 -12.31 -13.69
N LEU A 43 17.03 -12.05 -14.31
CA LEU A 43 17.24 -12.25 -15.75
C LEU A 43 17.71 -13.68 -16.10
N GLN A 44 18.60 -14.24 -15.28
CA GLN A 44 19.29 -15.51 -15.57
C GLN A 44 18.72 -16.71 -14.79
N GLY A 45 17.90 -16.47 -13.77
CA GLY A 45 17.38 -17.47 -12.83
C GLY A 45 18.42 -18.00 -11.83
N GLN A 46 19.68 -17.57 -11.93
CA GLN A 46 20.77 -18.03 -11.08
C GLN A 46 21.84 -16.94 -10.93
N VAL A 47 22.60 -17.04 -9.84
CA VAL A 47 23.83 -16.28 -9.60
C VAL A 47 24.95 -17.28 -9.29
N PRO A 48 26.23 -16.93 -9.53
CA PRO A 48 27.34 -17.78 -9.11
C PRO A 48 27.25 -18.14 -7.62
N ASP A 49 27.63 -19.37 -7.27
CA ASP A 49 27.49 -19.92 -5.92
C ASP A 49 28.09 -19.03 -4.82
N TYR A 50 29.20 -18.34 -5.11
CA TYR A 50 29.84 -17.43 -4.16
C TYR A 50 29.03 -16.15 -3.87
N LEU A 51 28.09 -15.78 -4.74
CA LEU A 51 27.16 -14.65 -4.54
C LEU A 51 25.83 -15.06 -3.93
N GLN A 52 25.51 -16.37 -3.88
CA GLN A 52 24.24 -16.85 -3.33
C GLN A 52 23.97 -16.36 -1.90
N PRO A 53 24.94 -16.37 -0.95
CA PRO A 53 24.68 -15.87 0.40
C PRO A 53 24.33 -14.37 0.42
N LEU A 54 24.90 -13.58 -0.49
CA LEU A 54 24.62 -12.15 -0.60
C LEU A 54 23.24 -11.90 -1.22
N LEU A 55 22.83 -12.71 -2.20
CA LEU A 55 21.48 -12.68 -2.75
C LEU A 55 20.45 -13.02 -1.65
N ASP A 56 20.66 -14.11 -0.91
CA ASP A 56 19.74 -14.56 0.14
C ASP A 56 19.58 -13.50 1.24
N ALA A 57 20.69 -12.90 1.69
CA ALA A 57 20.65 -11.80 2.65
C ALA A 57 19.92 -10.55 2.10
N THR A 58 20.08 -10.27 0.81
CA THR A 58 19.37 -9.15 0.15
C THR A 58 17.88 -9.41 0.06
N VAL A 59 17.49 -10.63 -0.34
CA VAL A 59 16.09 -11.08 -0.41
C VAL A 59 15.43 -10.99 0.95
N GLU A 60 16.10 -11.45 2.01
CA GLU A 60 15.55 -11.36 3.37
C GLU A 60 15.40 -9.91 3.83
N SER A 61 16.37 -9.05 3.53
CA SER A 61 16.23 -7.61 3.80
C SER A 61 15.03 -7.03 3.06
N TYR A 62 14.83 -7.36 1.78
CA TYR A 62 13.68 -6.87 1.02
C TYR A 62 12.36 -7.36 1.57
N ARG A 63 12.27 -8.63 1.99
CA ARG A 63 11.09 -9.21 2.64
C ARG A 63 10.71 -8.43 3.90
N GLN A 64 11.68 -8.16 4.77
CA GLN A 64 11.45 -7.38 5.99
C GLN A 64 10.97 -5.96 5.68
N ARG A 65 11.55 -5.31 4.68
CA ARG A 65 11.16 -3.94 4.27
C ARG A 65 9.75 -3.88 3.68
N LEU A 66 9.36 -4.89 2.89
CA LEU A 66 8.01 -5.00 2.34
C LEU A 66 6.94 -5.20 3.42
N MET A 67 7.33 -5.68 4.61
CA MET A 67 6.46 -5.86 5.77
C MET A 67 6.54 -4.72 6.79
N ASP A 68 7.37 -3.69 6.56
CA ASP A 68 7.61 -2.61 7.53
C ASP A 68 6.79 -1.37 7.17
N ILE A 69 5.82 -1.03 8.03
CA ILE A 69 4.96 0.16 7.91
C ILE A 69 5.80 1.45 7.83
N SER A 70 6.88 1.53 8.61
CA SER A 70 7.73 2.72 8.65
C SER A 70 8.44 2.92 7.32
N TRP A 71 8.87 1.82 6.70
CA TRP A 71 9.46 1.85 5.36
C TRP A 71 8.41 2.26 4.33
N PHE A 72 7.23 1.63 4.35
CA PHE A 72 6.12 2.00 3.46
C PHE A 72 5.77 3.49 3.55
N LEU A 73 5.59 4.02 4.76
CA LEU A 73 5.23 5.43 4.96
C LEU A 73 6.37 6.38 4.59
N ARG A 74 7.64 5.97 4.75
CA ARG A 74 8.77 6.78 4.29
C ARG A 74 8.73 6.99 2.79
N GLU A 75 8.59 5.93 2.02
CA GLU A 75 8.52 5.99 0.54
C GLU A 75 7.29 6.78 0.07
N LEU A 76 6.12 6.54 0.68
CA LEU A 76 4.91 7.26 0.35
C LEU A 76 5.05 8.77 0.61
N ASN A 77 5.53 9.13 1.81
CA ASN A 77 5.63 10.52 2.23
C ASN A 77 6.70 11.29 1.44
N GLU A 78 7.82 10.66 1.12
CA GLU A 78 8.87 11.30 0.31
C GLU A 78 8.35 11.63 -1.08
N ASN A 79 7.68 10.69 -1.75
CA ASN A 79 7.18 10.91 -3.09
C ASN A 79 6.12 12.02 -3.13
N ILE A 80 5.18 12.05 -2.16
CA ILE A 80 4.19 13.13 -2.05
C ILE A 80 4.88 14.48 -1.78
N ALA A 81 5.81 14.53 -0.84
CA ALA A 81 6.51 15.77 -0.49
C ALA A 81 7.31 16.33 -1.68
N ARG A 82 7.99 15.46 -2.43
CA ARG A 82 8.76 15.85 -3.61
C ARG A 82 7.85 16.42 -4.70
N GLN A 83 6.72 15.76 -4.97
CA GLN A 83 5.76 16.20 -5.98
C GLN A 83 5.10 17.52 -5.60
N ALA A 84 4.63 17.66 -4.36
CA ALA A 84 3.99 18.88 -3.91
C ALA A 84 4.95 20.08 -3.91
N ASN A 85 6.19 19.89 -3.43
CA ASN A 85 7.21 20.94 -3.49
C ASN A 85 7.53 21.36 -4.93
N PHE A 86 7.55 20.40 -5.87
CA PHE A 86 7.75 20.68 -7.29
C PHE A 86 6.59 21.48 -7.89
N GLU A 87 5.34 21.09 -7.61
CA GLU A 87 4.14 21.79 -8.06
C GLU A 87 4.06 23.22 -7.53
N ASP A 88 4.39 23.41 -6.26
CA ASP A 88 4.38 24.72 -5.59
C ASP A 88 5.67 25.53 -5.82
N GLN A 89 6.62 25.02 -6.61
CA GLN A 89 7.93 25.61 -6.88
C GLN A 89 8.68 26.05 -5.61
N CYS A 90 8.51 25.29 -4.54
CA CYS A 90 9.11 25.58 -3.24
C CYS A 90 10.08 24.49 -2.80
N THR A 91 10.81 24.77 -1.73
CA THR A 91 11.72 23.81 -1.11
C THR A 91 11.48 23.79 0.39
N GLY A 92 11.83 22.67 1.02
CA GLY A 92 11.73 22.51 2.46
C GLY A 92 10.76 21.42 2.87
N ARG A 93 10.28 21.52 4.10
CA ARG A 93 9.57 20.46 4.80
C ARG A 93 8.08 20.49 4.49
N PHE A 94 7.60 19.45 3.80
CA PHE A 94 6.18 19.28 3.51
C PHE A 94 5.39 18.72 4.71
N TRP A 95 5.94 17.74 5.44
CA TRP A 95 5.25 17.07 6.56
C TRP A 95 5.69 17.59 7.94
N GLU A 96 4.73 17.93 8.81
CA GLU A 96 4.99 18.55 10.13
C GLU A 96 5.64 17.64 11.18
N GLY A 97 5.68 16.31 11.00
CA GLY A 97 6.11 15.39 12.07
C GLY A 97 6.37 13.95 11.65
N ARG A 98 6.61 13.11 12.67
CA ARG A 98 6.55 11.65 12.54
C ARG A 98 5.09 11.21 12.42
N PHE A 99 4.84 10.11 11.72
CA PHE A 99 3.51 9.50 11.67
C PHE A 99 3.13 8.91 13.04
N LYS A 100 1.83 8.77 13.28
CA LYS A 100 1.27 8.00 14.40
C LYS A 100 0.66 6.73 13.85
N SER A 101 0.91 5.60 14.49
CA SER A 101 0.32 4.31 14.14
C SER A 101 -0.30 3.69 15.39
N GLN A 102 -1.50 3.14 15.22
CA GLN A 102 -2.26 2.47 16.28
C GLN A 102 -2.71 1.12 15.73
N ALA A 103 -2.38 0.04 16.44
CA ALA A 103 -2.88 -1.29 16.11
C ALA A 103 -4.38 -1.37 16.39
N ILE A 104 -5.12 -1.90 15.42
CA ILE A 104 -6.56 -2.18 15.52
C ILE A 104 -6.70 -3.68 15.75
N LEU A 105 -7.31 -4.07 16.86
CA LEU A 105 -7.36 -5.47 17.30
C LEU A 105 -8.76 -6.08 17.24
N ASP A 106 -9.80 -5.26 17.07
CA ASP A 106 -11.18 -5.69 17.00
C ASP A 106 -11.85 -5.24 15.68
N GLU A 107 -12.77 -6.07 15.19
CA GLU A 107 -13.48 -5.82 13.93
C GLU A 107 -14.35 -4.56 14.00
N ALA A 108 -14.94 -4.27 15.17
CA ALA A 108 -15.77 -3.08 15.35
C ALA A 108 -14.96 -1.79 15.21
N ALA A 109 -13.75 -1.73 15.80
CA ALA A 109 -12.82 -0.62 15.64
C ALA A 109 -12.29 -0.52 14.21
N LEU A 110 -12.03 -1.65 13.54
CA LEU A 110 -11.64 -1.65 12.13
C LEU A 110 -12.73 -1.01 11.26
N MET A 111 -13.98 -1.43 11.46
CA MET A 111 -15.13 -0.87 10.78
C MET A 111 -15.31 0.62 11.07
N ALA A 112 -15.17 1.02 12.33
CA ALA A 112 -15.22 2.43 12.71
C ALA A 112 -14.12 3.25 12.04
N CYS A 113 -12.89 2.74 11.96
CA CYS A 113 -11.78 3.39 11.27
C CYS A 113 -12.00 3.52 9.76
N MET A 114 -12.50 2.48 9.10
CA MET A 114 -12.85 2.52 7.68
C MET A 114 -13.92 3.58 7.40
N VAL A 115 -15.02 3.57 8.16
CA VAL A 115 -16.09 4.58 8.08
C VAL A 115 -15.55 5.98 8.35
N TYR A 116 -14.69 6.14 9.35
CA TYR A 116 -14.06 7.43 9.66
C TYR A 116 -13.24 7.98 8.49
N VAL A 117 -12.41 7.14 7.85
CA VAL A 117 -11.59 7.52 6.70
C VAL A 117 -12.48 7.96 5.53
N ASP A 118 -13.53 7.21 5.23
CA ASP A 118 -14.42 7.54 4.12
C ASP A 118 -15.31 8.76 4.38
N LEU A 119 -15.62 9.07 5.65
CA LEU A 119 -16.37 10.27 6.04
C LEU A 119 -15.49 11.53 6.20
N ASN A 120 -14.15 11.40 6.20
CA ASN A 120 -13.27 12.56 6.35
C ASN A 120 -13.46 13.64 5.27
N PRO A 121 -13.63 13.31 3.97
CA PRO A 121 -13.90 14.33 2.95
C PRO A 121 -15.18 15.14 3.21
N VAL A 122 -16.21 14.50 3.77
CA VAL A 122 -17.45 15.18 4.18
C VAL A 122 -17.17 16.09 5.37
N ARG A 123 -16.46 15.56 6.39
CA ARG A 123 -16.08 16.30 7.60
C ARG A 123 -15.23 17.53 7.27
N SER A 124 -14.33 17.45 6.29
CA SER A 124 -13.49 18.56 5.85
C SER A 124 -14.19 19.49 4.85
N LYS A 125 -15.49 19.27 4.57
CA LYS A 125 -16.29 20.02 3.60
C LYS A 125 -15.72 20.03 2.17
N MET A 126 -14.95 18.99 1.80
CA MET A 126 -14.50 18.80 0.42
C MET A 126 -15.63 18.22 -0.46
N THR A 127 -16.61 17.58 0.17
CA THR A 127 -17.80 17.04 -0.51
C THR A 127 -19.01 17.04 0.43
N ASP A 128 -20.21 17.00 -0.14
CA ASP A 128 -21.45 16.91 0.64
C ASP A 128 -21.81 15.48 1.03
N THR A 129 -21.33 14.48 0.28
CA THR A 129 -21.69 13.07 0.49
C THR A 129 -20.49 12.14 0.28
N PRO A 130 -20.38 11.03 1.05
CA PRO A 130 -19.22 10.15 1.00
C PRO A 130 -19.08 9.34 -0.30
N GLU A 131 -20.13 9.30 -1.14
CA GLU A 131 -20.17 8.58 -2.42
C GLU A 131 -19.61 9.40 -3.60
N ARG A 132 -19.21 10.65 -3.36
CA ARG A 132 -18.70 11.57 -4.38
C ARG A 132 -17.18 11.60 -4.54
N PRO A 133 -16.34 11.51 -3.49
CA PRO A 133 -14.89 11.52 -3.66
C PRO A 133 -14.44 10.29 -4.46
N ASP A 134 -13.72 10.50 -5.56
CA ASP A 134 -13.26 9.41 -6.43
C ASP A 134 -12.26 8.45 -5.76
N GLN A 135 -11.68 8.87 -4.64
CA GLN A 135 -10.55 8.20 -3.98
C GLN A 135 -10.94 7.39 -2.72
N THR A 136 -12.20 7.42 -2.29
CA THR A 136 -12.66 6.69 -1.08
C THR A 136 -12.96 5.21 -1.37
N SER A 137 -12.92 4.39 -0.32
CA SER A 137 -13.20 2.96 -0.42
C SER A 137 -14.69 2.72 -0.75
N ILE A 138 -15.58 3.56 -0.22
CA ILE A 138 -17.03 3.56 -0.50
C ILE A 138 -17.31 3.76 -1.99
N ARG A 139 -16.66 4.73 -2.65
CA ARG A 139 -16.86 4.98 -4.09
C ARG A 139 -16.44 3.78 -4.94
N LYS A 140 -15.30 3.16 -4.60
CA LYS A 140 -14.82 1.95 -5.28
C LYS A 140 -15.79 0.79 -5.09
N GLY A 141 -16.31 0.61 -3.88
CA GLY A 141 -17.37 -0.37 -3.56
C GLY A 141 -18.64 -0.13 -4.37
N TYR A 142 -19.15 1.11 -4.39
CA TYR A 142 -20.34 1.48 -5.17
C TYR A 142 -20.16 1.23 -6.68
N THR A 143 -18.99 1.54 -7.23
CA THR A 143 -18.67 1.32 -8.64
C THR A 143 -18.55 -0.17 -8.99
N ALA A 144 -18.10 -1.01 -8.05
CA ALA A 144 -18.07 -2.46 -8.22
C ALA A 144 -19.48 -3.08 -8.12
N LEU A 145 -20.32 -2.58 -7.22
CA LEU A 145 -21.71 -3.02 -7.03
C LEU A 145 -22.61 -2.62 -8.20
N SER A 146 -22.44 -1.41 -8.76
CA SER A 146 -23.23 -0.95 -9.90
C SER A 146 -22.95 -1.70 -11.21
N LYS A 147 -21.82 -2.41 -11.29
CA LYS A 147 -21.43 -3.23 -12.45
C LYS A 147 -21.89 -4.69 -12.37
N THR A 148 -22.38 -5.14 -11.22
CA THR A 148 -22.70 -6.56 -10.98
C THR A 148 -24.20 -6.73 -10.73
N SER A 149 -24.96 -7.20 -11.72
CA SER A 149 -26.42 -7.35 -11.68
C SER A 149 -26.95 -8.56 -10.88
N ASN A 150 -26.12 -9.17 -10.03
CA ASN A 150 -26.55 -10.27 -9.16
C ASN A 150 -26.13 -10.00 -7.72
N LEU A 151 -27.12 -9.65 -6.90
CA LEU A 151 -27.00 -9.42 -5.47
C LEU A 151 -26.56 -10.71 -4.76
N LYS A 152 -25.26 -10.86 -4.54
CA LYS A 152 -24.76 -11.34 -3.26
C LYS A 152 -24.02 -10.16 -2.65
N TYR A 153 -24.46 -9.74 -1.46
CA TYR A 153 -23.73 -8.81 -0.61
C TYR A 153 -22.25 -9.17 -0.67
N CYS A 154 -21.41 -8.32 -1.25
CA CYS A 154 -19.98 -8.56 -1.32
C CYS A 154 -19.43 -8.38 0.10
N PRO A 155 -18.98 -9.45 0.79
CA PRO A 155 -18.38 -9.34 2.12
C PRO A 155 -16.99 -8.71 2.04
N HIS A 156 -16.50 -8.36 0.85
CA HIS A 156 -15.17 -7.81 0.68
C HIS A 156 -14.99 -6.39 1.28
N LEU A 157 -16.07 -5.81 1.83
CA LEU A 157 -16.07 -4.52 2.52
C LEU A 157 -16.41 -4.62 4.03
N LEU A 158 -16.67 -5.82 4.54
CA LEU A 158 -16.95 -6.09 5.95
C LEU A 158 -16.07 -7.27 6.34
N ALA A 159 -15.09 -7.04 7.20
CA ALA A 159 -14.21 -8.09 7.72
C ALA A 159 -15.00 -9.38 8.00
N THR A 160 -14.79 -10.41 7.20
CA THR A 160 -15.19 -11.77 7.53
C THR A 160 -14.08 -12.70 7.09
N HIS A 161 -13.52 -13.40 8.08
CA HIS A 161 -12.65 -14.55 7.94
C HIS A 161 -13.19 -15.54 6.91
N GLU A 162 -12.64 -15.54 5.69
CA GLU A 162 -12.51 -16.74 4.87
C GLU A 162 -11.57 -16.45 3.69
N LYS A 163 -10.33 -16.93 3.82
CA LYS A 163 -9.31 -17.12 2.75
C LYS A 163 -9.52 -16.28 1.49
N ILE A 164 -9.32 -14.97 1.58
CA ILE A 164 -9.25 -14.12 0.39
C ILE A 164 -7.79 -13.96 0.03
N ASN A 165 -7.39 -14.63 -1.05
CA ASN A 165 -6.12 -14.42 -1.72
C ASN A 165 -6.16 -13.00 -2.32
N PRO A 166 -5.43 -12.01 -1.77
CA PRO A 166 -5.53 -10.65 -2.26
C PRO A 166 -4.91 -10.61 -3.65
N LYS A 167 -5.74 -10.45 -4.69
CA LYS A 167 -5.23 -10.01 -5.99
C LYS A 167 -4.61 -8.63 -5.78
N VAL A 168 -3.28 -8.59 -5.76
CA VAL A 168 -2.50 -7.36 -5.84
C VAL A 168 -2.87 -6.71 -7.16
N TYR A 169 -3.71 -5.67 -7.10
CA TYR A 169 -3.94 -4.83 -8.27
C TYR A 169 -2.73 -3.93 -8.43
N PRO A 170 -2.04 -3.94 -9.58
CA PRO A 170 -0.94 -3.03 -9.83
C PRO A 170 -1.47 -1.60 -9.73
N LEU A 171 -0.84 -0.80 -8.87
CA LEU A 171 -0.94 0.66 -8.91
C LEU A 171 -0.36 1.11 -10.25
N ASN A 172 -1.19 1.21 -11.28
CA ASN A 172 -0.81 1.77 -12.57
C ASN A 172 -0.62 3.28 -12.41
N TRP A 173 0.57 3.70 -11.98
CA TRP A 173 1.04 5.05 -12.21
C TRP A 173 1.40 5.16 -13.70
N LYS A 174 0.66 5.98 -14.45
CA LYS A 174 1.13 6.43 -15.75
C LYS A 174 2.16 7.52 -15.49
N THR A 175 3.44 7.21 -15.65
CA THR A 175 4.44 8.26 -15.92
C THR A 175 4.20 8.80 -17.31
N THR A 176 3.89 10.08 -17.39
CA THR A 176 4.27 10.93 -18.52
C THR A 176 5.56 11.63 -18.19
#